data_AF-A0A1H6VZM5-F1
#
_entry.id   AF-A0A1H6VZM5-F1
#
_cell.length_a   1.000
_cell.length_b   1.000
_cell.length_c   1.000
_cell.angle_alpha   90.00
_cell.angle_beta   90.00
_cell.angle_gamma   90.00
#
_symmetry.space_group_name_H-M   'P 1'
#
loop_
_entity.id
_entity.type
_entity.pdbx_description
1 polymer ?
#
loop_
_entity_poly.entity_id
_entity_poly.type
_entity_poly.pdbx_seq_one_letter_code
_entity_poly.pdbx_strand_id
1 'polypeptide(L)'
;MGKCGITENTTLILYSDERNWHAFHAFWICWYFGHEKLRLMKGGKSSWEQNGFELTKNIRSVSETTYTVDRRCEGLDCSIVRIG
;
A
#
# COMPACT_ATOMS: atom_id res chain seq x y z
N MET A 1 6.61 6.80 5.92
CA MET A 1 6.29 6.86 4.48
C MET A 1 7.12 7.92 3.76
N GLY A 2 7.33 9.10 4.35
CA GLY A 2 8.18 10.15 3.77
C GLY A 2 9.61 9.75 3.37
N LYS A 3 10.29 8.90 4.17
CA LYS A 3 11.62 8.34 3.81
C LYS A 3 11.63 7.55 2.49
N CYS A 4 10.48 7.03 2.06
CA CYS A 4 10.34 6.30 0.80
C CYS A 4 9.89 7.23 -0.36
N GLY A 5 9.92 8.55 -0.17
CA GLY A 5 9.47 9.53 -1.17
C GLY A 5 7.95 9.52 -1.41
N ILE A 6 7.18 8.96 -0.48
CA ILE A 6 5.72 8.84 -0.59
C ILE A 6 5.09 10.12 -0.03
N THR A 7 4.12 10.66 -0.75
CA THR A 7 3.28 11.79 -0.32
C THR A 7 1.84 11.31 -0.08
N GLU A 8 1.01 12.15 0.55
CA GLU A 8 -0.42 11.87 0.76
C GLU A 8 -1.19 11.65 -0.55
N ASN A 9 -0.70 12.26 -1.64
CA ASN A 9 -1.31 12.16 -2.97
C ASN A 9 -0.82 10.99 -3.82
N THR A 10 0.20 10.26 -3.36
CA THR A 10 0.77 9.13 -4.08
C THR A 10 -0.19 7.95 -4.06
N THR A 11 -0.47 7.33 -5.21
CA THR A 11 -1.23 6.07 -5.23
C THR A 11 -0.31 4.91 -4.91
N LEU A 12 -0.60 4.18 -3.83
CA LEU A 12 0.16 2.99 -3.44
C LEU A 12 -0.49 1.74 -4.01
N ILE A 13 0.27 1.01 -4.80
CA ILE A 13 -0.10 -0.31 -5.32
C ILE A 13 0.72 -1.33 -4.54
N LEU A 14 0.05 -2.09 -3.68
CA LEU A 14 0.69 -3.09 -2.83
C LEU A 14 0.55 -4.48 -3.46
N TYR A 15 1.64 -5.24 -3.41
CA TYR A 15 1.70 -6.63 -3.84
C TYR A 15 2.68 -7.39 -2.96
N SER A 16 2.46 -8.70 -2.79
CA SER A 16 3.44 -9.55 -2.14
C SER A 16 3.47 -10.93 -2.77
N ASP A 17 4.49 -11.67 -2.36
CA ASP A 17 4.61 -13.10 -2.59
C ASP A 17 3.61 -13.78 -1.63
N GLU A 18 3.22 -15.02 -1.92
CA GLU A 18 2.30 -15.80 -1.07
C GLU A 18 0.87 -15.22 -0.93
N ARG A 19 0.13 -15.21 -2.05
CA ARG A 19 -1.31 -14.84 -2.09
C ARG A 19 -1.62 -13.45 -1.49
N ASN A 20 -0.68 -12.50 -1.56
CA ASN A 20 -0.83 -11.13 -1.07
C ASN A 20 -1.01 -10.97 0.45
N TRP A 21 -0.75 -11.99 1.28
CA TRP A 21 -1.04 -11.88 2.73
C TRP A 21 -0.32 -10.68 3.38
N HIS A 22 0.97 -10.51 3.08
CA HIS A 22 1.75 -9.37 3.58
C HIS A 22 1.28 -8.04 2.98
N ALA A 23 0.86 -8.04 1.70
CA ALA A 23 0.33 -6.84 1.05
C ALA A 23 -0.99 -6.37 1.69
N PHE A 24 -1.87 -7.30 2.08
CA PHE A 24 -3.09 -6.98 2.81
C PHE A 24 -2.80 -6.39 4.20
N HIS A 25 -1.80 -6.92 4.91
CA HIS A 25 -1.42 -6.37 6.21
C HIS A 25 -0.89 -4.93 6.08
N ALA A 26 0.01 -4.68 5.12
CA ALA A 26 0.49 -3.33 4.83
C ALA A 26 -0.62 -2.39 4.38
N PHE A 27 -1.58 -2.89 3.58
CA PHE A 27 -2.76 -2.13 3.15
C PHE A 27 -3.57 -1.65 4.36
N TRP A 28 -3.86 -2.56 5.29
CA TRP A 28 -4.64 -2.23 6.49
C TRP A 28 -3.95 -1.17 7.35
N ILE A 29 -2.63 -1.29 7.53
CA ILE A 29 -1.84 -0.29 8.26
C ILE A 29 -1.90 1.08 7.56
N CYS A 30 -1.71 1.14 6.24
CA CYS A 30 -1.75 2.40 5.51
C CYS A 30 -3.16 3.03 5.57
N TRP A 31 -4.20 2.21 5.51
CA TRP A 31 -5.59 2.67 5.61
C TRP A 31 -5.89 3.21 7.02
N TYR A 32 -5.42 2.53 8.05
CA TYR A 32 -5.54 2.94 9.45
C TYR A 32 -4.89 4.31 9.71
N PHE A 33 -3.75 4.56 9.08
CA PHE A 33 -3.05 5.86 9.11
C PHE A 33 -3.58 6.89 8.11
N GLY A 34 -4.77 6.67 7.54
CA GLY A 34 -5.50 7.67 6.75
C GLY A 34 -5.08 7.79 5.29
N HIS A 35 -4.23 6.92 4.77
CA HIS A 35 -3.85 6.97 3.35
C HIS A 35 -5.01 6.51 2.46
N GLU A 36 -5.54 7.39 1.61
CA GLU A 36 -6.76 7.10 0.85
C GLU A 36 -6.50 6.36 -0.47
N LYS A 37 -5.37 6.65 -1.12
CA LYS A 37 -5.07 6.15 -2.47
C LYS A 37 -4.38 4.79 -2.45
N LEU A 38 -5.01 3.81 -1.82
CA LEU A 38 -4.51 2.45 -1.71
C LEU A 38 -5.14 1.52 -2.75
N ARG A 39 -4.33 0.66 -3.37
CA ARG A 39 -4.75 -0.38 -4.30
C ARG A 39 -3.96 -1.67 -4.03
N LEU A 40 -4.59 -2.81 -4.26
CA LEU A 40 -3.94 -4.12 -4.19
C LEU A 40 -3.85 -4.74 -5.58
N MET A 41 -2.69 -5.29 -5.92
CA MET A 41 -2.48 -5.95 -7.21
C MET A 41 -3.16 -7.33 -7.22
N LYS A 42 -4.11 -7.52 -8.13
CA LYS A 42 -4.82 -8.80 -8.29
C LYS A 42 -3.83 -9.92 -8.63
N GLY A 43 -3.88 -11.00 -7.86
CA GLY A 43 -3.03 -12.18 -8.08
C GLY A 43 -1.59 -12.08 -7.57
N GLY A 44 -1.18 -10.92 -7.03
CA GLY A 44 0.14 -10.72 -6.43
C GLY A 44 1.29 -10.94 -7.42
N LYS A 45 2.50 -11.11 -6.90
CA LYS A 45 3.69 -11.29 -7.75
C LYS A 45 3.59 -12.53 -8.64
N SER A 46 3.02 -13.63 -8.14
CA SER A 46 2.88 -14.86 -8.92
C SER A 46 2.09 -14.66 -10.21
N SER A 47 1.03 -13.84 -10.18
CA SER A 47 0.29 -13.50 -11.40
C SER A 47 1.10 -12.62 -12.35
N TRP A 48 1.92 -11.70 -11.83
CA TRP A 48 2.81 -10.87 -12.64
C TRP A 48 3.82 -11.72 -13.43
N GLU A 49 4.45 -12.69 -12.75
CA GLU A 49 5.40 -13.62 -13.35
C GLU A 49 4.73 -14.55 -14.39
N GLN A 50 3.52 -15.05 -14.09
CA GLN A 50 2.76 -15.90 -15.02
C GLN A 50 2.37 -15.19 -16.32
N ASN A 51 2.15 -13.87 -16.27
CA ASN A 51 1.87 -13.08 -17.47
C ASN A 51 3.14 -12.68 -18.24
N GLY A 52 4.32 -13.08 -17.78
CA GLY A 52 5.60 -12.80 -18.44
C GLY A 52 6.02 -11.34 -18.38
N PHE A 53 5.52 -10.57 -17.40
CA PHE A 53 5.95 -9.18 -17.22
C PHE A 53 7.37 -9.10 -16.65
N GLU A 54 8.07 -8.02 -17.01
CA GLU A 54 9.46 -7.81 -16.60
C GLU A 54 9.59 -7.54 -15.09
N LEU A 55 10.69 -8.02 -14.51
CA LEU A 55 11.12 -7.73 -13.15
C LEU A 55 12.51 -7.11 -13.20
N THR A 56 12.73 -6.08 -12.39
CA THR A 56 14.04 -5.44 -12.25
C THR A 56 14.54 -5.58 -10.82
N LYS A 57 15.86 -5.78 -10.68
CA LYS A 57 16.55 -5.69 -9.39
C LYS A 57 17.16 -4.31 -9.15
N ASN A 58 16.94 -3.36 -10.07
CA ASN A 58 17.42 -2.00 -9.93
C ASN A 58 16.66 -1.29 -8.79
N ILE A 59 17.39 -0.91 -7.74
CA ILE A 59 16.83 -0.16 -6.61
C ILE A 59 16.73 1.30 -7.04
N ARG A 60 15.51 1.84 -7.05
CA ARG A 60 15.30 3.26 -7.30
C ARG A 60 15.71 4.07 -6.07
N SER A 61 16.57 5.06 -6.27
CA SER A 61 16.79 6.11 -5.29
C SER A 61 15.60 7.07 -5.35
N VAL A 62 14.99 7.33 -4.19
CA VAL A 62 13.88 8.28 -4.03
C VAL A 62 14.32 9.37 -3.07
N SER A 63 13.98 10.62 -3.37
CA SER A 63 14.19 11.72 -2.44
C SER A 63 13.17 11.62 -1.31
N GLU A 64 13.61 11.86 -0.07
CA GLU A 64 12.70 11.89 1.06
C GLU A 64 11.67 13.02 0.91
N THR A 65 10.44 12.73 1.31
CA THR A 65 9.32 13.67 1.32
C THR A 65 8.80 13.85 2.74
N THR A 66 8.10 14.96 2.98
CA THR A 66 7.29 15.10 4.19
C THR A 66 5.98 14.35 4.00
N TYR A 67 5.63 13.51 4.96
CA TYR A 67 4.37 12.77 4.97
C TYR A 67 3.66 13.03 6.30
N THR A 68 2.52 13.71 6.25
CA THR A 68 1.70 13.93 7.43
C THR A 68 0.77 12.74 7.60
N VAL A 69 0.71 12.21 8.82
CA VAL A 69 -0.22 11.13 9.15
C VAL A 69 -1.45 11.78 9.75
N ASP A 70 -2.56 11.70 9.05
CA ASP A 70 -3.86 11.99 9.64
C ASP A 70 -4.36 10.71 10.31
N ARG A 71 -4.32 10.69 11.65
CA ARG A 71 -4.69 9.50 12.41
C ARG A 71 -6.21 9.39 12.37
N ARG A 72 -6.72 8.58 11.44
CA ARG A 72 -8.17 8.45 11.16
C ARG A 72 -9.01 8.01 12.37
N CYS A 73 -8.38 7.51 13.45
CA CYS A 73 -9.09 7.07 14.67
C CYS A 73 -8.27 7.35 15.94
N GLU A 74 -8.57 8.45 16.64
CA GLU A 74 -8.48 8.51 18.11
C GLU A 74 -9.91 8.36 18.64
N GLY A 75 -10.32 7.12 18.86
CA GLY A 75 -11.68 6.78 19.24
C GLY A 75 -12.28 5.76 18.27
N LEU A 76 -12.75 4.64 18.81
CA LEU A 76 -13.54 3.66 18.11
C LEU A 76 -14.87 4.30 17.69
N ASP A 77 -14.91 5.00 16.56
CA ASP A 77 -16.13 5.01 15.77
C ASP A 77 -16.05 3.85 14.78
N CYS A 78 -16.52 2.70 15.26
CA CYS A 78 -16.58 1.43 14.56
C CYS A 78 -17.78 1.37 13.59
N SER A 79 -18.20 2.51 13.05
CA SER A 79 -19.23 2.56 12.03
C SER A 79 -18.58 2.51 10.64
N ILE A 80 -18.68 1.32 10.04
CA ILE A 80 -18.62 1.08 8.59
C ILE A 80 -17.21 0.85 8.03
N VAL A 81 -16.66 -0.34 8.33
CA VAL A 81 -16.10 -1.18 7.26
C VAL A 81 -17.27 -1.96 6.67
N ARG A 82 -18.09 -1.34 5.81
CA ARG A 82 -18.97 -2.11 4.91
C ARG A 82 -18.11 -2.59 3.77
N ILE A 83 -17.71 -3.86 3.84
CA ILE A 83 -17.36 -4.60 2.64
C ILE A 83 -18.70 -4.89 1.95
N GLY A 84 -19.06 -4.03 1.00
CA GLY A 84 -20.13 -4.25 0.03
C GLY A 84 -19.55 -4.61 -1.32
#